data_AF-A0A959N171-F1
#
_entry.id   AF-A0A959N171-F1
#
_cell.length_a   1.000
_cell.length_b   1.000
_cell.length_c   1.000
_cell.angle_alpha   90.00
_cell.angle_beta   90.00
_cell.angle_gamma   90.00
#
_symmetry.space_group_name_H-M   'P 1'
#
loop_
_entity.id
_entity.type
_entity.pdbx_description
1 polymer ?
#
loop_
_entity_poly.entity_id
_entity_poly.type
_entity_poly.pdbx_seq_one_letter_code
_entity_poly.pdbx_strand_id
1 'polypeptide(L)'
;MKKYLAVFILLISLNGAAQQDNQFIFMFDNSGSMLPYYQQPQSNFKLFSKALIRNSVKANDQADIMLFTKTDPKRGITSPKVLFKGDAGSLIPDEVINKFTMMSGNDSRTGTTDLIEALDKGIAAIEGNTGIIWLITDNINDNSGSGDSSYQNTLDFYKKLRNDNFIQKILLYPIPEKLIDGNDTTKGYVAYGIVYSKNILSQQELESYDEILRSVGIKQKAITLKPLDIGTIVLKPKVTQSKVTEGKLFFDGSALRGYGFEEGQKVQETFNDLTLKSNLYPYIIKSAKLNVGLENFTSSDYSVKSLGTQTISPSTVSNVSPEGEVTGFSVIFNLPEITPKFSFNTIFKEDFSIGGDLVLDVSQVDILLDQNYVNTFQELFALKSVPEIFQPVLKDKKIVTKIPLEIRMKYGPWRLFVLIGLIALLIGIILFFIYLLFRKKCFELYLNNEPQSEICLGGLSTYSVSHNYSSELGKIKKSLTGDLSFIFSKNTTTPGKSVKLIDDIPLEITSNDDGFESNIVILMIKKTDKSQQSNLAETDESGIY
;
A
#
# COMPACT_ATOMS: atom_id res chain seq x y z
N MET A 1 -0.16 14.97 47.07
CA MET A 1 0.25 16.17 46.30
C MET A 1 1.48 15.82 45.47
N LYS A 2 1.59 16.36 44.24
CA LYS A 2 2.50 15.98 43.12
C LYS A 2 1.90 14.84 42.26
N LYS A 3 0.96 15.08 41.33
CA LYS A 3 1.08 15.74 40.01
C LYS A 3 2.27 15.22 39.18
N TYR A 4 2.06 14.11 38.47
CA TYR A 4 2.74 13.85 37.21
C TYR A 4 1.66 13.72 36.12
N LEU A 5 1.45 14.86 35.46
CA LEU A 5 0.65 15.00 34.25
C LEU A 5 1.51 14.47 33.10
N ALA A 6 1.23 13.25 32.64
CA ALA A 6 1.81 12.73 31.41
C ALA A 6 1.13 13.46 30.23
N VAL A 7 1.80 14.51 29.74
CA VAL A 7 1.45 15.17 28.48
C VAL A 7 1.83 14.22 27.35
N PHE A 8 0.82 13.57 26.77
CA PHE A 8 0.95 12.86 25.50
C PHE A 8 1.09 13.94 24.41
N ILE A 9 2.32 14.20 23.98
CA ILE A 9 2.58 14.99 22.77
C ILE A 9 2.15 14.09 21.60
N LEU A 10 0.96 14.37 21.09
CA LEU A 10 0.49 13.90 19.80
C LEU A 10 1.40 14.53 18.74
N LEU A 11 2.46 13.81 18.34
CA LEU A 11 3.20 14.05 17.11
C LEU A 11 2.23 13.76 15.96
N ILE A 12 1.40 14.75 15.64
CA ILE A 12 0.75 14.85 14.34
C ILE A 12 1.90 14.99 13.35
N SER A 13 2.25 13.88 12.72
CA SER A 13 2.95 13.86 11.45
C SER A 13 2.11 14.65 10.45
N LEU A 14 2.30 15.97 10.45
CA LEU A 14 2.10 16.80 9.28
C LEU A 14 3.10 16.28 8.25
N ASN A 15 2.68 15.23 7.52
CA ASN A 15 3.02 15.13 6.11
C ASN A 15 2.39 16.34 5.45
N GLY A 16 3.00 17.52 5.63
CA GLY A 16 2.88 18.55 4.64
C GLY A 16 3.38 17.90 3.37
N ALA A 17 2.47 17.55 2.47
CA ALA A 17 2.82 17.30 1.09
C ALA A 17 3.67 18.50 0.70
N ALA A 18 4.98 18.30 0.53
CA ALA A 18 5.84 19.31 -0.06
C ALA A 18 5.20 19.58 -1.42
N GLN A 19 4.49 20.70 -1.53
CA GLN A 19 3.84 21.11 -2.75
C GLN A 19 4.97 21.30 -3.75
N GLN A 20 5.06 20.37 -4.69
CA GLN A 20 6.09 20.38 -5.72
C GLN A 20 5.86 21.64 -6.57
N ASP A 21 6.75 22.62 -6.44
CA ASP A 21 6.73 23.82 -7.26
C ASP A 21 6.89 23.39 -8.72
N ASN A 22 5.88 23.66 -9.56
CA ASN A 22 5.93 23.28 -10.96
C ASN A 22 6.62 24.38 -11.77
N GLN A 23 7.31 23.98 -12.84
CA GLN A 23 7.81 24.91 -13.84
C GLN A 23 6.97 24.81 -15.11
N PHE A 24 6.45 25.94 -15.58
CA PHE A 24 5.64 26.04 -16.79
C PHE A 24 6.37 26.84 -17.87
N ILE A 25 6.48 26.28 -19.06
CA ILE A 25 7.04 26.94 -20.23
C ILE A 25 5.93 27.09 -21.27
N PHE A 26 5.58 28.33 -21.61
CA PHE A 26 4.58 28.63 -22.64
C PHE A 26 5.28 29.07 -23.92
N MET A 27 5.04 28.32 -24.98
CA MET A 27 5.57 28.53 -26.32
C MET A 27 4.41 28.82 -27.27
N PHE A 28 4.25 30.09 -27.66
CA PHE A 28 3.22 30.51 -28.61
C PHE A 28 3.83 30.72 -30.00
N ASP A 29 3.30 30.04 -31.01
CA ASP A 29 3.75 30.21 -32.39
C ASP A 29 3.48 31.65 -32.84
N ASN A 30 4.48 32.24 -33.47
CA ASN A 30 4.52 33.61 -33.94
C ASN A 30 5.01 33.69 -35.40
N SER A 31 4.88 32.57 -36.13
CA SER A 31 5.11 32.50 -37.57
C SER A 31 4.05 33.27 -38.36
N GLY A 32 4.31 33.47 -39.65
CA GLY A 32 3.39 34.16 -40.56
C GLY A 32 2.00 33.54 -40.69
N SER A 33 1.84 32.22 -40.54
CA SER A 33 0.52 31.57 -40.61
C SER A 33 -0.39 31.99 -39.45
N MET A 34 0.22 32.33 -38.31
CA MET A 34 -0.51 32.80 -37.14
C MET A 34 -0.98 34.26 -37.25
N LEU A 35 -0.58 35.01 -38.29
CA LEU A 35 -0.87 36.44 -38.44
C LEU A 35 -2.34 36.84 -38.17
N PRO A 36 -3.35 36.11 -38.70
CA PRO A 36 -4.75 36.45 -38.44
C PRO A 36 -5.11 36.39 -36.95
N TYR A 37 -4.56 35.45 -36.20
CA TYR A 37 -4.82 35.28 -34.76
C TYR A 37 -4.27 36.43 -33.90
N TYR A 38 -3.20 37.09 -34.36
CA TYR A 38 -2.59 38.20 -33.61
C TYR A 38 -3.17 39.57 -33.95
N GLN A 39 -3.63 39.76 -35.20
CA GLN A 39 -4.02 41.06 -35.72
C GLN A 39 -5.53 41.29 -35.77
N GLN A 40 -6.33 40.24 -36.02
CA GLN A 40 -7.76 40.42 -36.23
C GLN A 40 -8.49 40.67 -34.90
N PRO A 41 -9.29 41.76 -34.78
CA PRO A 41 -9.99 42.09 -33.53
C PRO A 41 -10.96 41.00 -33.05
N GLN A 42 -11.52 40.22 -33.98
CA GLN A 42 -12.41 39.11 -33.70
C GLN A 42 -11.69 37.84 -33.20
N SER A 43 -10.36 37.78 -33.24
CA SER A 43 -9.63 36.61 -32.79
C SER A 43 -9.69 36.47 -31.26
N ASN A 44 -9.97 35.25 -30.81
CA ASN A 44 -9.95 34.89 -29.41
C ASN A 44 -8.57 34.39 -28.95
N PHE A 45 -7.57 34.32 -29.82
CA PHE A 45 -6.26 33.72 -29.51
C PHE A 45 -5.55 34.40 -28.33
N LYS A 46 -5.54 35.73 -28.26
CA LYS A 46 -4.95 36.46 -27.12
C LYS A 46 -5.72 36.22 -25.83
N LEU A 47 -7.05 36.14 -25.89
CA LEU A 47 -7.90 35.83 -24.75
C LEU A 47 -7.67 34.39 -24.27
N PHE A 48 -7.59 33.43 -25.20
CA PHE A 48 -7.25 32.04 -24.93
C PHE A 48 -5.88 31.93 -24.28
N SER A 49 -4.85 32.55 -24.86
CA SER A 49 -3.48 32.54 -24.32
C SER A 49 -3.43 33.10 -22.91
N LYS A 50 -4.14 34.21 -22.65
CA LYS A 50 -4.26 34.79 -21.31
C LYS A 50 -4.87 33.82 -20.30
N ALA A 51 -6.00 33.20 -20.68
CA ALA A 51 -6.71 32.26 -19.84
C ALA A 51 -5.87 31.00 -19.57
N LEU A 52 -5.19 30.47 -20.59
CA LEU A 52 -4.32 29.31 -20.48
C LEU A 52 -3.19 29.58 -19.48
N ILE A 53 -2.47 30.69 -19.63
CA ILE A 53 -1.40 31.10 -18.72
C ILE A 53 -1.93 31.19 -17.29
N ARG A 54 -3.01 31.96 -17.09
CA ARG A 54 -3.60 32.21 -15.76
C ARG A 54 -4.08 30.94 -15.08
N ASN A 55 -4.69 30.02 -15.83
CA ASN A 55 -5.29 28.82 -15.26
C ASN A 55 -4.29 27.67 -15.08
N SER A 56 -3.09 27.77 -15.68
CA SER A 56 -2.06 26.75 -15.55
C SER A 56 -1.21 26.93 -14.30
N VAL A 57 -0.87 28.17 -13.95
CA VAL A 57 0.13 28.48 -12.90
C VAL A 57 -0.51 28.86 -11.57
N LYS A 58 0.14 28.50 -10.47
CA LYS A 58 -0.14 28.94 -9.10
C LYS A 58 0.94 29.92 -8.65
N ALA A 59 0.70 30.66 -7.56
CA ALA A 59 1.57 31.74 -7.11
C ALA A 59 3.01 31.30 -6.75
N ASN A 60 3.22 30.02 -6.42
CA ASN A 60 4.53 29.45 -6.07
C ASN A 60 5.24 28.76 -7.25
N ASP A 61 4.60 28.69 -8.41
CA ASP A 61 5.18 28.05 -9.59
C ASP A 61 6.20 28.98 -10.29
N GLN A 62 7.05 28.42 -11.14
CA GLN A 62 7.88 29.19 -12.07
C GLN A 62 7.24 29.20 -13.45
N ALA A 63 7.32 30.33 -14.16
CA ALA A 63 6.75 30.47 -15.49
C ALA A 63 7.68 31.21 -16.45
N ASP A 64 7.84 30.65 -17.65
CA ASP A 64 8.49 31.28 -18.79
C ASP A 64 7.46 31.41 -19.91
N ILE A 65 7.27 32.62 -20.44
CA ILE A 65 6.32 32.87 -21.54
C ILE A 65 7.08 33.42 -22.72
N MET A 66 7.01 32.72 -23.85
CA MET A 66 7.80 33.01 -25.03
C MET A 66 6.97 32.94 -26.31
N LEU A 67 7.36 33.77 -27.28
CA LEU A 67 6.89 33.69 -28.66
C LEU A 67 7.96 32.99 -29.49
N PHE A 68 7.59 32.01 -30.31
CA PHE A 68 8.54 31.28 -31.13
C PHE A 68 8.24 31.39 -32.62
N THR A 69 9.31 31.39 -33.40
CA THR A 69 9.34 31.20 -34.85
C THR A 69 10.68 30.54 -35.19
N LYS A 70 11.01 30.32 -36.45
CA LYS A 70 12.33 29.83 -36.86
C LYS A 70 13.37 30.91 -36.62
N THR A 71 14.46 30.58 -35.94
CA THR A 71 15.61 31.49 -35.86
C THR A 71 16.20 31.68 -37.26
N ASP A 72 16.30 32.94 -37.69
CA ASP A 72 16.91 33.32 -38.97
C ASP A 72 17.85 34.52 -38.77
N PRO A 73 19.14 34.26 -38.50
CA PRO A 73 20.12 35.31 -38.28
C PRO A 73 20.31 36.20 -39.52
N LYS A 74 20.10 35.69 -40.73
CA LYS A 74 20.24 36.48 -41.97
C LYS A 74 19.14 37.54 -42.08
N ARG A 75 17.94 37.21 -41.59
CA ARG A 75 16.80 38.14 -41.51
C ARG A 75 16.75 38.90 -40.18
N GLY A 76 17.68 38.66 -39.25
CA GLY A 76 17.70 39.29 -37.93
C GLY A 76 16.67 38.75 -36.95
N ILE A 77 16.05 37.59 -37.23
CA ILE A 77 15.04 36.98 -36.37
C ILE A 77 15.72 36.07 -35.35
N THR A 78 15.60 36.42 -34.07
CA THR A 78 16.06 35.57 -32.95
C THR A 78 14.84 34.99 -32.23
N SER A 79 14.81 33.67 -32.06
CA SER A 79 13.71 32.93 -31.43
C SER A 79 14.22 32.04 -30.28
N PRO A 80 13.41 31.73 -29.26
CA PRO A 80 12.15 32.39 -28.96
C PRO A 80 12.39 33.77 -28.35
N LYS A 81 11.41 34.67 -28.51
CA LYS A 81 11.38 35.95 -27.83
C LYS A 81 10.74 35.75 -26.46
N VAL A 82 11.52 35.89 -25.40
CA VAL A 82 11.04 35.82 -24.01
C VAL A 82 10.24 37.07 -23.67
N LEU A 83 9.00 36.90 -23.21
CA LEU A 83 8.12 37.98 -22.77
C LEU A 83 8.07 38.10 -21.24
N PHE A 84 8.25 36.98 -20.55
CA PHE A 84 8.29 36.84 -19.11
C PHE A 84 9.14 35.62 -18.72
N LYS A 85 9.88 35.72 -17.62
CA LYS A 85 10.61 34.61 -16.99
C LYS A 85 10.72 34.89 -15.49
N GLY A 86 10.28 33.94 -14.67
CA GLY A 86 10.44 33.99 -13.21
C GLY A 86 9.22 33.46 -12.44
N ASP A 87 9.08 33.95 -11.21
CA ASP A 87 8.04 33.52 -10.28
C ASP A 87 6.63 33.90 -10.75
N ALA A 88 5.73 32.92 -10.79
CA ALA A 88 4.37 33.10 -11.28
C ALA A 88 3.51 34.02 -10.38
N GLY A 89 3.88 34.24 -9.12
CA GLY A 89 3.26 35.25 -8.26
C GLY A 89 3.52 36.69 -8.72
N SER A 90 4.60 36.91 -9.48
CA SER A 90 4.92 38.20 -10.10
C SER A 90 4.37 38.36 -11.53
N LEU A 91 3.76 37.31 -12.08
CA LEU A 91 3.24 37.31 -13.44
C LEU A 91 1.95 38.12 -13.53
N ILE A 92 1.93 39.10 -14.43
CA ILE A 92 0.74 39.88 -14.80
C ILE A 92 0.35 39.50 -16.24
N PRO A 93 -0.63 38.59 -16.45
CA PRO A 93 -0.95 38.08 -17.78
C PRO A 93 -1.33 39.17 -18.79
N ASP A 94 -2.05 40.22 -18.38
CA ASP A 94 -2.42 41.31 -19.27
C ASP A 94 -1.19 42.07 -19.83
N GLU A 95 -0.15 42.29 -19.01
CA GLU A 95 1.10 42.92 -19.47
C GLU A 95 1.86 42.06 -20.46
N VAL A 96 1.84 40.74 -20.26
CA VAL A 96 2.48 39.79 -21.18
C VAL A 96 1.73 39.74 -22.51
N ILE A 97 0.40 39.66 -22.47
CA ILE A 97 -0.45 39.60 -23.67
C ILE A 97 -0.39 40.90 -24.48
N ASN A 98 -0.19 42.07 -23.84
CA ASN A 98 0.05 43.32 -24.55
C ASN A 98 1.35 43.30 -25.39
N LYS A 99 2.29 42.40 -25.08
CA LYS A 99 3.54 42.18 -25.84
C LYS A 99 3.41 41.10 -26.93
N PHE A 100 2.22 40.51 -27.14
CA PHE A 100 1.93 39.56 -28.22
C PHE A 100 1.84 40.32 -29.56
N THR A 101 3.00 40.65 -30.10
CA THR A 101 3.20 41.32 -31.38
C THR A 101 3.94 40.39 -32.34
N MET A 102 3.58 40.41 -33.61
CA MET A 102 4.26 39.62 -34.64
C MET A 102 5.75 39.96 -34.73
N MET A 103 6.57 38.92 -34.79
CA MET A 103 8.00 38.98 -35.06
C MET A 103 8.20 39.09 -36.57
N SER A 104 8.95 40.10 -36.98
CA SER A 104 9.33 40.34 -38.37
C SER A 104 10.84 40.41 -38.51
N GLY A 105 11.34 40.00 -39.67
CA GLY A 105 12.74 40.22 -40.04
C GLY A 105 13.00 41.65 -40.47
N ASN A 106 14.27 41.95 -40.74
CA ASN A 106 14.72 43.23 -41.33
C ASN A 106 14.08 43.52 -42.70
N ASP A 107 13.51 42.51 -43.34
CA ASP A 107 12.76 42.58 -44.59
C ASP A 107 11.25 42.82 -44.39
N SER A 108 10.81 43.11 -43.16
CA SER A 108 9.41 43.31 -42.75
C SER A 108 8.49 42.10 -42.95
N ARG A 109 9.03 40.96 -43.41
CA ARG A 109 8.27 39.72 -43.54
C ARG A 109 8.25 38.98 -42.21
N THR A 110 7.20 38.21 -41.97
CA THR A 110 7.08 37.34 -40.79
C THR A 110 8.03 36.13 -40.88
N GLY A 111 8.24 35.47 -39.74
CA GLY A 111 9.03 34.23 -39.68
C GLY A 111 8.24 33.00 -40.13
N THR A 112 8.92 31.87 -40.28
CA THR A 112 8.32 30.55 -40.57
C THR A 112 8.27 29.71 -39.29
N THR A 113 7.38 28.72 -39.19
CA THR A 113 7.35 27.83 -38.01
C THR A 113 8.57 26.89 -37.99
N ASP A 114 9.10 26.61 -36.80
CA ASP A 114 10.05 25.52 -36.53
C ASP A 114 9.68 24.88 -35.18
N LEU A 115 8.93 23.77 -35.23
CA LEU A 115 8.38 23.11 -34.06
C LEU A 115 9.44 22.34 -33.27
N ILE A 116 10.46 21.82 -33.96
CA ILE A 116 11.59 21.14 -33.30
C ILE A 116 12.41 22.15 -32.51
N GLU A 117 12.77 23.29 -33.11
CA GLU A 117 13.51 24.35 -32.41
C GLU A 117 12.72 24.85 -31.19
N ALA A 118 11.40 25.04 -31.34
CA ALA A 118 10.53 25.45 -30.25
C ALA A 118 10.50 24.41 -29.11
N LEU A 119 10.33 23.12 -29.43
CA LEU A 119 10.32 22.06 -28.43
C LEU A 119 11.67 21.98 -27.71
N ASP A 120 12.79 22.02 -28.44
CA ASP A 120 14.14 21.91 -27.87
C ASP A 120 14.48 23.08 -26.96
N LYS A 121 14.12 24.30 -27.35
CA LYS A 121 14.32 25.48 -26.52
C LYS A 121 13.37 25.51 -25.32
N GLY A 122 12.14 25.02 -25.49
CA GLY A 122 11.21 24.83 -24.38
C GLY A 122 11.74 23.84 -23.34
N ILE A 123 12.29 22.71 -23.78
CA ILE A 123 12.95 21.72 -22.91
C ILE A 123 14.19 22.34 -22.23
N ALA A 124 15.02 23.07 -22.97
CA ALA A 124 16.23 23.68 -22.43
C ALA A 124 15.95 24.79 -21.40
N ALA A 125 14.75 25.39 -21.42
CA ALA A 125 14.32 26.37 -20.43
C ALA A 125 13.93 25.73 -19.08
N ILE A 126 13.73 24.41 -19.02
CA ILE A 126 13.42 23.70 -17.78
C ILE A 126 14.69 23.60 -16.91
N GLU A 127 14.69 24.32 -15.79
CA GLU A 127 15.81 24.39 -14.86
C GLU A 127 15.83 23.16 -13.93
N GLY A 128 14.64 22.64 -13.59
CA GLY A 128 14.45 21.49 -12.71
C GLY A 128 14.59 20.12 -13.38
N ASN A 129 14.08 19.09 -12.68
CA ASN A 129 14.00 17.72 -13.20
C ASN A 129 12.75 17.49 -14.05
N THR A 130 11.67 18.23 -13.80
CA THR A 130 10.37 18.05 -14.43
C THR A 130 9.75 19.41 -14.71
N GLY A 131 9.09 19.55 -15.86
CA GLY A 131 8.42 20.78 -16.26
C GLY A 131 7.30 20.51 -17.26
N ILE A 132 6.36 21.44 -17.33
CA ILE A 132 5.21 21.42 -18.23
C ILE A 132 5.46 22.43 -19.34
N ILE A 133 5.38 21.98 -20.59
CA ILE A 133 5.48 22.84 -21.76
C ILE A 133 4.10 22.91 -22.41
N TRP A 134 3.55 24.13 -22.49
CA TRP A 134 2.42 24.44 -23.35
C TRP A 134 2.95 24.94 -24.69
N LEU A 135 2.75 24.18 -25.77
CA LEU A 135 3.13 24.58 -27.13
C LEU A 135 1.88 24.80 -27.97
N ILE A 136 1.72 26.00 -28.52
CA ILE A 136 0.52 26.42 -29.26
C ILE A 136 0.91 26.78 -30.69
N THR A 137 0.28 26.18 -31.70
CA THR A 137 0.58 26.39 -33.13
C THR A 137 -0.62 26.06 -34.02
N ASP A 138 -0.71 26.66 -35.20
CA ASP A 138 -1.64 26.26 -36.26
C ASP A 138 -1.04 25.27 -37.26
N ASN A 139 0.27 24.99 -37.17
CA ASN A 139 0.98 24.10 -38.07
C ASN A 139 0.88 22.63 -37.62
N ILE A 140 -0.11 21.92 -38.17
CA ILE A 140 -0.42 20.52 -37.80
C ILE A 140 -0.13 19.55 -38.96
N ASN A 141 -0.07 20.07 -40.19
CA ASN A 141 0.38 19.33 -41.37
C ASN A 141 0.59 20.35 -42.50
N ASP A 142 1.84 20.78 -42.73
CA ASP A 142 2.14 21.61 -43.89
C ASP A 142 2.11 20.75 -45.17
N ASN A 143 0.91 20.54 -45.72
CA ASN A 143 0.68 19.81 -46.96
C ASN A 143 0.70 20.72 -48.19
N SER A 144 1.26 21.94 -48.08
CA SER A 144 1.60 22.68 -49.29
C SER A 144 2.61 21.82 -50.07
N GLY A 145 2.17 21.27 -51.19
CA GLY A 145 2.84 20.18 -51.92
C GLY A 145 4.15 20.56 -52.61
N SER A 146 4.97 21.40 -52.00
CA SER A 146 6.23 21.95 -52.53
C SER A 146 7.48 21.17 -52.10
N GLY A 147 7.38 20.17 -51.23
CA GLY A 147 8.56 19.48 -50.68
C GLY A 147 9.37 20.36 -49.71
N ASP A 148 8.70 21.32 -49.06
CA ASP A 148 9.34 22.30 -48.19
C ASP A 148 9.82 21.72 -46.86
N SER A 149 10.92 22.28 -46.34
CA SER A 149 11.55 21.94 -45.06
C SER A 149 10.61 21.98 -43.84
N SER A 150 9.46 22.65 -43.96
CA SER A 150 8.41 22.78 -42.94
C SER A 150 7.68 21.44 -42.69
N TYR A 151 7.36 20.67 -43.74
CA TYR A 151 6.73 19.35 -43.59
C TYR A 151 7.61 18.36 -42.82
N GLN A 152 8.89 18.29 -43.21
CA GLN A 152 9.86 17.40 -42.56
C GLN A 152 10.07 17.80 -41.09
N ASN A 153 10.09 19.10 -40.80
CA ASN A 153 10.17 19.62 -39.43
C ASN A 153 8.97 19.17 -38.57
N THR A 154 7.74 19.29 -39.10
CA THR A 154 6.52 18.82 -38.41
C THR A 154 6.54 17.30 -38.20
N LEU A 155 7.00 16.54 -39.19
CA LEU A 155 7.14 15.08 -39.06
C LEU A 155 8.17 14.71 -37.98
N ASP A 156 9.32 15.39 -37.95
CA ASP A 156 10.35 15.12 -36.96
C ASP A 156 9.93 15.55 -35.55
N PHE A 157 9.14 16.63 -35.43
CA PHE A 157 8.49 17.01 -34.18
C PHE A 157 7.61 15.88 -33.64
N TYR A 158 6.77 15.28 -34.48
CA TYR A 158 5.94 14.13 -34.09
C TYR A 158 6.77 12.89 -33.72
N LYS A 159 7.84 12.60 -34.46
CA LYS A 159 8.76 11.51 -34.10
C LYS A 159 9.40 11.76 -32.74
N LYS A 160 9.82 12.99 -32.44
CA LYS A 160 10.43 13.36 -31.16
C LYS A 160 9.45 13.21 -30.01
N LEU A 161 8.24 13.77 -30.13
CA LEU A 161 7.16 13.62 -29.14
C LEU A 161 6.90 12.14 -28.79
N ARG A 162 6.89 11.28 -29.81
CA ARG A 162 6.66 9.84 -29.63
C ARG A 162 7.85 9.13 -28.98
N ASN A 163 9.05 9.33 -29.51
CA ASN A 163 10.20 8.46 -29.22
C ASN A 163 11.08 8.94 -28.07
N ASP A 164 11.00 10.22 -27.68
CA ASP A 164 11.79 10.73 -26.56
C ASP A 164 11.23 10.20 -25.23
N ASN A 165 12.03 9.42 -24.50
CA ASN A 165 11.63 8.82 -23.22
C ASN A 165 11.48 9.85 -22.09
N PHE A 166 12.08 11.03 -22.21
CA PHE A 166 11.93 12.10 -21.23
C PHE A 166 10.64 12.90 -21.43
N ILE A 167 10.02 12.82 -22.60
CA ILE A 167 8.67 13.32 -22.82
C ILE A 167 7.69 12.24 -22.35
N GLN A 168 7.11 12.41 -21.17
CA GLN A 168 6.37 11.32 -20.51
C GLN A 168 4.86 11.44 -20.61
N LYS A 169 4.33 12.66 -20.76
CA LYS A 169 2.90 12.91 -20.96
C LYS A 169 2.69 13.92 -22.06
N ILE A 170 1.69 13.68 -22.92
CA ILE A 170 1.27 14.61 -23.96
C ILE A 170 -0.25 14.60 -24.04
N LEU A 171 -0.86 15.75 -23.82
CA LEU A 171 -2.25 16.05 -24.16
C LEU A 171 -2.29 17.04 -25.33
N LEU A 172 -3.25 16.87 -26.23
CA LEU A 172 -3.49 17.79 -27.34
C LEU A 172 -4.93 18.30 -27.28
N TYR A 173 -5.10 19.61 -27.41
CA TYR A 173 -6.40 20.27 -27.50
C TYR A 173 -6.56 20.91 -28.88
N PRO A 174 -7.51 20.45 -29.71
CA PRO A 174 -7.79 21.07 -30.99
C PRO A 174 -8.74 22.25 -30.77
N ILE A 175 -8.30 23.47 -31.05
CA ILE A 175 -9.06 24.70 -30.78
C ILE A 175 -9.63 25.26 -32.09
N PRO A 176 -10.96 25.12 -32.32
CA PRO A 176 -11.60 25.67 -33.51
C PRO A 176 -11.72 27.20 -33.42
N GLU A 177 -11.18 27.88 -34.42
CA GLU A 177 -11.27 29.32 -34.56
C GLU A 177 -11.10 29.70 -36.03
N LYS A 178 -12.23 29.99 -36.67
CA LYS A 178 -12.28 30.35 -38.09
C LYS A 178 -12.05 31.85 -38.29
N LEU A 179 -10.98 32.19 -38.99
CA LEU A 179 -10.61 33.55 -39.38
C LEU A 179 -10.43 33.61 -40.90
N ILE A 180 -10.77 34.74 -41.50
CA ILE A 180 -10.66 34.95 -42.94
C ILE A 180 -9.70 36.12 -43.16
N ASP A 181 -8.65 35.90 -43.94
CA ASP A 181 -7.68 36.92 -44.32
C ASP A 181 -7.47 36.91 -45.84
N GLY A 182 -8.08 37.86 -46.55
CA GLY A 182 -8.15 37.85 -48.00
C GLY A 182 -8.84 36.58 -48.53
N ASN A 183 -8.11 35.77 -49.32
CA ASN A 183 -8.60 34.50 -49.86
C ASN A 183 -8.27 33.30 -48.95
N ASP A 184 -7.43 33.50 -47.92
CA ASP A 184 -7.02 32.44 -47.02
C ASP A 184 -7.97 32.37 -45.82
N THR A 185 -8.25 31.13 -45.39
CA THR A 185 -9.12 30.88 -44.23
C THR A 185 -8.39 29.97 -43.27
N THR A 186 -7.97 30.52 -42.13
CA THR A 186 -7.45 29.72 -41.01
C THR A 186 -8.64 29.20 -40.19
N LYS A 187 -8.57 27.94 -39.75
CA LYS A 187 -9.72 27.24 -39.17
C LYS A 187 -9.56 26.90 -37.68
N GLY A 188 -8.34 26.95 -37.16
CA GLY A 188 -8.04 26.68 -35.76
C GLY A 188 -6.55 26.46 -35.53
N TYR A 189 -6.21 26.23 -34.26
CA TYR A 189 -4.86 25.89 -33.79
C TYR A 189 -4.94 24.72 -32.80
N VAL A 190 -3.79 24.18 -32.43
CA VAL A 190 -3.66 23.16 -31.38
C VAL A 190 -2.88 23.70 -30.21
N ALA A 191 -3.25 23.27 -29.00
CA ALA A 191 -2.46 23.43 -27.79
C ALA A 191 -1.97 22.06 -27.31
N TYR A 192 -0.66 21.86 -27.29
CA TYR A 192 -0.01 20.69 -26.71
C TYR A 192 0.34 20.99 -25.26
N GLY A 193 -0.16 20.19 -24.32
CA GLY A 193 0.34 20.12 -22.96
C GLY A 193 1.33 18.96 -22.84
N ILE A 194 2.61 19.25 -22.65
CA ILE A 194 3.70 18.28 -22.69
C ILE A 194 4.38 18.26 -21.31
N VAL A 195 4.50 17.09 -20.70
CA VAL A 195 5.30 16.91 -19.48
C VAL A 195 6.64 16.32 -19.88
N TYR A 196 7.69 17.09 -19.62
CA TYR A 196 9.07 16.65 -19.75
C TYR A 196 9.64 16.35 -18.37
N SER A 197 10.30 15.20 -18.21
CA SER A 197 10.97 14.83 -16.97
C SER A 197 12.25 14.05 -17.25
N LYS A 198 13.35 14.48 -16.61
CA LYS A 198 14.64 13.77 -16.59
C LYS A 198 14.56 12.42 -15.85
N ASN A 199 13.60 12.29 -14.93
CA ASN A 199 13.36 11.06 -14.16
C ASN A 199 12.06 10.38 -14.63
N ILE A 200 12.04 9.04 -14.65
CA ILE A 200 10.83 8.26 -14.93
C ILE A 200 9.79 8.58 -13.85
N LEU A 201 8.64 9.09 -14.27
CA LEU A 201 7.53 9.40 -13.38
C LEU A 201 6.77 8.13 -13.04
N SER A 202 6.37 8.01 -11.77
CA SER A 202 5.43 6.99 -11.33
C SER A 202 4.04 7.22 -11.95
N GLN A 203 3.19 6.18 -11.92
CA GLN A 203 1.80 6.30 -12.37
C GLN A 203 1.05 7.42 -11.63
N GLN A 204 1.24 7.54 -10.31
CA GLN A 204 0.59 8.58 -9.50
C GLN A 204 1.04 9.99 -9.92
N GLU A 205 2.32 10.18 -10.21
CA GLU A 205 2.83 11.47 -10.71
C GLU A 205 2.24 11.78 -12.09
N LEU A 206 2.18 10.81 -13.00
CA LEU A 206 1.57 11.00 -14.33
C LEU A 206 0.08 11.32 -14.26
N GLU A 207 -0.66 10.71 -13.34
CA GLU A 207 -2.06 11.03 -13.06
C GLU A 207 -2.20 12.45 -12.50
N SER A 208 -1.32 12.87 -11.59
CA SER A 208 -1.31 14.25 -11.08
C SER A 208 -1.03 15.27 -12.19
N TYR A 209 -0.07 15.02 -13.07
CA TYR A 209 0.17 15.91 -14.22
C TYR A 209 -0.95 15.90 -15.25
N ASP A 210 -1.62 14.76 -15.47
CA ASP A 210 -2.82 14.70 -16.32
C ASP A 210 -3.93 15.60 -15.76
N GLU A 211 -4.15 15.58 -14.45
CA GLU A 211 -5.11 16.45 -13.77
C GLU A 211 -4.73 17.93 -13.94
N ILE A 212 -3.45 18.30 -13.72
CA ILE A 212 -2.97 19.67 -13.93
C ILE A 212 -3.28 20.13 -15.35
N LEU A 213 -2.88 19.37 -16.37
CA LEU A 213 -3.10 19.74 -17.78
C LEU A 213 -4.59 19.84 -18.14
N ARG A 214 -5.46 19.00 -17.57
CA ARG A 214 -6.91 19.04 -17.85
C ARG A 214 -7.64 20.14 -17.07
N SER A 215 -7.10 20.57 -15.94
CA SER A 215 -7.74 21.57 -15.06
C SER A 215 -7.67 23.02 -15.58
N VAL A 216 -6.98 23.28 -16.69
CA VAL A 216 -6.72 24.64 -17.20
C VAL A 216 -7.94 25.34 -17.85
N GLY A 217 -9.10 24.69 -17.83
CA GLY A 217 -10.37 25.28 -18.29
C GLY A 217 -10.57 25.32 -19.81
N ILE A 218 -9.78 24.56 -20.57
CA ILE A 218 -10.02 24.37 -22.02
C ILE A 218 -11.29 23.51 -22.20
N LYS A 219 -12.26 24.03 -22.96
CA LYS A 219 -13.57 23.35 -23.16
C LYS A 219 -13.47 22.15 -24.11
N GLN A 220 -12.55 22.19 -25.05
CA GLN A 220 -12.35 21.11 -26.01
C GLN A 220 -11.79 19.88 -25.30
N LYS A 221 -12.24 18.70 -25.72
CA LYS A 221 -11.74 17.44 -25.17
C LYS A 221 -10.26 17.26 -25.53
N ALA A 222 -9.45 16.96 -24.52
CA ALA A 222 -8.05 16.65 -24.73
C ALA A 222 -7.90 15.25 -25.34
N ILE A 223 -7.02 15.13 -26.33
CA ILE A 223 -6.56 13.87 -26.88
C ILE A 223 -5.28 13.48 -26.14
N THR A 224 -5.27 12.31 -25.53
CA THR A 224 -4.05 11.76 -24.92
C THR A 224 -3.20 11.16 -26.02
N LEU A 225 -2.00 11.70 -26.26
CA LEU A 225 -1.05 11.16 -27.25
C LEU A 225 -0.01 10.25 -26.58
N LYS A 226 0.32 10.50 -25.31
CA LYS A 226 1.32 9.72 -24.56
C LYS A 226 1.11 9.89 -23.04
N PRO A 227 1.33 8.86 -22.20
CA PRO A 227 1.29 7.44 -22.55
C PRO A 227 -0.16 7.02 -22.83
N LEU A 228 -0.34 6.03 -23.72
CA LEU A 228 -1.65 5.41 -23.96
C LEU A 228 -1.89 4.20 -23.05
N ASP A 229 -0.87 3.77 -22.30
CA ASP A 229 -0.87 2.55 -21.49
C ASP A 229 -1.11 2.79 -19.99
N ILE A 230 -1.33 4.03 -19.57
CA ILE A 230 -1.48 4.40 -18.15
C ILE A 230 -2.82 5.09 -17.92
N GLY A 231 -3.64 4.54 -17.02
CA GLY A 231 -4.94 5.10 -16.63
C GLY A 231 -6.00 5.09 -17.75
N THR A 232 -5.75 4.37 -18.84
CA THR A 232 -6.55 4.45 -20.07
C THR A 232 -7.69 3.44 -20.16
N ILE A 233 -7.58 2.31 -19.45
CA ILE A 233 -8.65 1.32 -19.31
C ILE A 233 -8.74 0.96 -17.84
N VAL A 234 -9.90 1.19 -17.24
CA VAL A 234 -10.12 0.98 -15.81
C VAL A 234 -11.28 0.03 -15.56
N LEU A 235 -11.13 -0.84 -14.57
CA LEU A 235 -12.23 -1.65 -14.05
C LEU A 235 -12.92 -0.87 -12.94
N LYS A 236 -14.23 -0.66 -13.06
CA LYS A 236 -15.03 0.07 -12.07
C LYS A 236 -16.09 -0.85 -11.46
N PRO A 237 -15.95 -1.21 -10.18
CA PRO A 237 -17.01 -1.87 -9.45
C PRO A 237 -18.16 -0.90 -9.19
N LYS A 238 -19.40 -1.39 -9.24
CA LYS A 238 -20.59 -0.64 -8.86
C LYS A 238 -20.71 -0.62 -7.34
N VAL A 239 -21.03 0.54 -6.77
CA VAL A 239 -21.29 0.67 -5.33
C VAL A 239 -22.45 -0.24 -4.94
N THR A 240 -22.20 -1.10 -3.95
CA THR A 240 -23.20 -2.05 -3.48
C THR A 240 -24.27 -1.31 -2.67
N GLN A 241 -25.51 -1.28 -3.18
CA GLN A 241 -26.64 -0.58 -2.54
C GLN A 241 -27.48 -1.49 -1.61
N SER A 242 -27.26 -2.80 -1.67
CA SER A 242 -28.00 -3.80 -0.91
C SER A 242 -27.38 -4.07 0.46
N LYS A 243 -28.14 -4.69 1.38
CA LYS A 243 -27.61 -5.15 2.67
C LYS A 243 -26.44 -6.11 2.43
N VAL A 244 -25.27 -5.76 2.98
CA VAL A 244 -24.08 -6.59 2.86
C VAL A 244 -24.33 -7.94 3.54
N THR A 245 -23.86 -9.01 2.90
CA THR A 245 -24.05 -10.39 3.36
C THR A 245 -22.72 -10.94 3.85
N GLU A 246 -22.73 -11.66 4.96
CA GLU A 246 -21.55 -12.40 5.43
C GLU A 246 -21.06 -13.39 4.36
N GLY A 247 -19.74 -13.47 4.21
CA GLY A 247 -19.08 -14.36 3.23
C GLY A 247 -19.17 -13.88 1.78
N LYS A 248 -19.54 -12.62 1.53
CA LYS A 248 -19.56 -12.01 0.18
C LYS A 248 -18.68 -10.77 0.09
N LEU A 249 -18.16 -10.49 -1.10
CA LEU A 249 -17.50 -9.23 -1.38
C LEU A 249 -18.54 -8.16 -1.77
N PHE A 250 -18.23 -6.91 -1.46
CA PHE A 250 -19.01 -5.73 -1.80
C PHE A 250 -18.08 -4.56 -2.07
N PHE A 251 -18.55 -3.54 -2.80
CA PHE A 251 -17.78 -2.33 -3.05
C PHE A 251 -18.38 -1.15 -2.29
N ASP A 252 -17.57 -0.49 -1.46
CA ASP A 252 -18.01 0.62 -0.59
C ASP A 252 -17.90 2.01 -1.24
N GLY A 253 -17.40 2.08 -2.48
CA GLY A 253 -17.08 3.34 -3.18
C GLY A 253 -15.58 3.64 -3.27
N SER A 254 -14.76 2.96 -2.47
CA SER A 254 -13.31 3.14 -2.42
C SER A 254 -12.55 1.82 -2.57
N ALA A 255 -13.02 0.75 -1.93
CA ALA A 255 -12.36 -0.53 -1.86
C ALA A 255 -13.38 -1.67 -2.00
N LEU A 256 -12.93 -2.80 -2.54
CA LEU A 256 -13.62 -4.07 -2.41
C LEU A 256 -13.42 -4.58 -0.98
N ARG A 257 -14.52 -4.87 -0.30
CA ARG A 257 -14.52 -5.31 1.09
C ARG A 257 -15.28 -6.62 1.24
N GLY A 258 -14.90 -7.40 2.24
CA GLY A 258 -15.60 -8.62 2.62
C GLY A 258 -15.50 -8.88 4.12
N TYR A 259 -16.51 -9.50 4.71
CA TYR A 259 -16.48 -9.91 6.12
C TYR A 259 -17.22 -11.23 6.34
N GLY A 260 -16.96 -11.86 7.49
CA GLY A 260 -17.66 -13.09 7.89
C GLY A 260 -17.11 -14.37 7.26
N PHE A 261 -15.93 -14.32 6.66
CA PHE A 261 -15.21 -15.51 6.19
C PHE A 261 -14.55 -16.23 7.37
N GLU A 262 -14.46 -17.56 7.36
CA GLU A 262 -13.87 -18.33 8.46
C GLU A 262 -12.40 -18.72 8.20
N GLU A 263 -11.56 -18.73 9.25
CA GLU A 263 -10.18 -19.23 9.12
C GLU A 263 -10.16 -20.69 8.61
N GLY A 264 -9.21 -21.01 7.73
CA GLY A 264 -9.09 -22.34 7.15
C GLY A 264 -10.13 -22.69 6.08
N GLN A 265 -11.10 -21.81 5.81
CA GLN A 265 -12.05 -22.01 4.71
C GLN A 265 -11.45 -21.56 3.37
N LYS A 266 -11.66 -22.36 2.31
CA LYS A 266 -11.44 -21.88 0.92
C LYS A 266 -12.50 -20.85 0.58
N VAL A 267 -12.08 -19.67 0.15
CA VAL A 267 -12.99 -18.62 -0.30
C VAL A 267 -13.11 -18.69 -1.81
N GLN A 268 -14.31 -19.06 -2.28
CA GLN A 268 -14.70 -18.95 -3.67
C GLN A 268 -15.85 -17.95 -3.76
N GLU A 269 -15.57 -16.75 -4.28
CA GLU A 269 -16.53 -15.66 -4.37
C GLU A 269 -16.58 -15.13 -5.81
N THR A 270 -17.76 -14.71 -6.27
CA THR A 270 -17.93 -14.08 -7.57
C THR A 270 -18.54 -12.70 -7.42
N PHE A 271 -17.78 -11.68 -7.81
CA PHE A 271 -18.22 -10.30 -7.84
C PHE A 271 -18.68 -9.93 -9.27
N ASN A 272 -19.99 -9.74 -9.48
CA ASN A 272 -20.61 -9.61 -10.82
C ASN A 272 -20.87 -8.17 -11.28
N ASP A 273 -20.58 -7.17 -10.46
CA ASP A 273 -20.97 -5.77 -10.69
C ASP A 273 -19.80 -4.91 -11.20
N LEU A 274 -19.07 -5.40 -12.20
CA LEU A 274 -17.92 -4.68 -12.77
C LEU A 274 -18.27 -4.09 -14.14
N THR A 275 -17.84 -2.84 -14.32
CA THR A 275 -17.92 -2.10 -15.58
C THR A 275 -16.51 -1.78 -16.04
N LEU A 276 -16.16 -2.16 -17.26
CA LEU A 276 -14.93 -1.70 -17.89
C LEU A 276 -15.18 -0.32 -18.48
N LYS A 277 -14.38 0.68 -18.10
CA LYS A 277 -14.43 2.03 -18.66
C LYS A 277 -13.16 2.31 -19.45
N SER A 278 -13.34 2.75 -20.69
CA SER A 278 -12.28 3.39 -21.46
C SER A 278 -12.16 4.85 -21.04
N ASN A 279 -10.94 5.33 -20.82
CA ASN A 279 -10.62 6.77 -20.72
C ASN A 279 -9.86 7.23 -21.98
N LEU A 280 -9.82 6.39 -23.02
CA LEU A 280 -9.18 6.74 -24.28
C LEU A 280 -10.12 7.63 -25.09
N TYR A 281 -9.61 8.80 -25.47
CA TYR A 281 -10.19 9.65 -26.49
C TYR A 281 -9.09 10.04 -27.49
N PRO A 282 -9.33 9.92 -28.81
CA PRO A 282 -10.57 9.53 -29.51
C PRO A 282 -10.53 8.07 -29.98
N TYR A 283 -9.91 7.17 -29.21
CA TYR A 283 -9.64 5.81 -29.65
C TYR A 283 -10.76 4.84 -29.31
N ILE A 284 -11.10 3.97 -30.27
CA ILE A 284 -11.93 2.79 -30.09
C ILE A 284 -11.01 1.63 -29.71
N ILE A 285 -11.40 0.86 -28.69
CA ILE A 285 -10.76 -0.42 -28.38
C ILE A 285 -11.40 -1.49 -29.26
N LYS A 286 -10.70 -1.87 -30.34
CA LYS A 286 -11.12 -2.94 -31.26
C LYS A 286 -11.18 -4.26 -30.51
N SER A 287 -10.11 -4.58 -29.80
CA SER A 287 -10.04 -5.77 -28.95
C SER A 287 -9.01 -5.57 -27.84
N ALA A 288 -9.24 -6.22 -26.70
CA ALA A 288 -8.27 -6.33 -25.63
C ALA A 288 -8.49 -7.62 -24.83
N LYS A 289 -7.40 -8.18 -24.29
CA LYS A 289 -7.42 -9.32 -23.37
C LYS A 289 -7.30 -8.83 -21.94
N LEU A 290 -8.21 -9.30 -21.09
CA LEU A 290 -8.31 -8.96 -19.68
C LEU A 290 -7.82 -10.13 -18.84
N ASN A 291 -6.94 -9.86 -17.89
CA ASN A 291 -6.58 -10.79 -16.81
C ASN A 291 -6.68 -10.04 -15.49
N VAL A 292 -6.93 -10.78 -14.41
CA VAL A 292 -6.97 -10.22 -13.07
C VAL A 292 -6.05 -11.01 -12.15
N GLY A 293 -5.46 -10.32 -11.18
CA GLY A 293 -4.60 -10.92 -10.17
C GLY A 293 -4.67 -10.14 -8.87
N LEU A 294 -3.98 -10.65 -7.85
CA LEU A 294 -3.83 -9.97 -6.57
C LEU A 294 -2.35 -9.59 -6.36
N GLU A 295 -2.10 -8.32 -6.04
CA GLU A 295 -0.78 -7.80 -5.69
C GLU A 295 -0.79 -7.22 -4.26
N ASN A 296 0.41 -6.99 -3.71
CA ASN A 296 0.62 -6.29 -2.43
C ASN A 296 -0.20 -6.86 -1.26
N PHE A 297 -0.51 -8.16 -1.33
CA PHE A 297 -1.43 -8.76 -0.38
C PHE A 297 -0.71 -9.05 0.93
N THR A 298 -1.09 -8.31 1.96
CA THR A 298 -0.54 -8.37 3.30
C THR A 298 -1.63 -8.80 4.28
N SER A 299 -1.20 -9.30 5.43
CA SER A 299 -2.08 -9.55 6.56
C SER A 299 -1.47 -8.92 7.79
N SER A 300 -2.32 -8.43 8.68
CA SER A 300 -1.92 -7.95 10.00
C SER A 300 -1.21 -9.05 10.82
N ASP A 301 -1.54 -10.33 10.59
CA ASP A 301 -1.11 -11.45 11.41
C ASP A 301 -0.42 -12.59 10.57
N TYR A 302 -0.12 -12.39 9.26
CA TYR A 302 0.46 -13.43 8.38
C TYR A 302 1.31 -12.94 7.16
N SER A 303 2.13 -13.84 6.59
CA SER A 303 2.84 -13.70 5.30
C SER A 303 2.24 -14.66 4.25
N VAL A 304 1.48 -14.16 3.28
CA VAL A 304 0.78 -15.02 2.31
C VAL A 304 1.75 -15.69 1.33
N LYS A 305 1.82 -17.04 1.32
CA LYS A 305 2.71 -17.81 0.43
C LYS A 305 2.15 -18.03 -0.99
N SER A 306 0.83 -17.99 -1.16
CA SER A 306 0.15 -18.08 -2.46
C SER A 306 -1.25 -17.46 -2.32
N LEU A 307 -1.67 -16.68 -3.32
CA LEU A 307 -2.91 -15.91 -3.30
C LEU A 307 -4.03 -16.56 -4.13
N GLY A 308 -3.85 -17.84 -4.47
CA GLY A 308 -4.78 -18.57 -5.32
C GLY A 308 -4.83 -18.00 -6.73
N THR A 309 -5.97 -18.15 -7.40
CA THR A 309 -6.15 -17.69 -8.78
C THR A 309 -7.41 -16.85 -8.92
N GLN A 310 -7.31 -15.76 -9.69
CA GLN A 310 -8.44 -14.90 -10.02
C GLN A 310 -8.72 -15.00 -11.50
N THR A 311 -10.00 -15.02 -11.86
CA THR A 311 -10.42 -15.09 -13.27
C THR A 311 -11.49 -14.06 -13.53
N ILE A 312 -11.38 -13.37 -14.66
CA ILE A 312 -12.38 -12.40 -15.12
C ILE A 312 -13.20 -13.02 -16.28
N SER A 313 -14.51 -12.83 -16.24
CA SER A 313 -15.44 -13.28 -17.26
C SER A 313 -16.34 -12.13 -17.70
N PRO A 314 -16.41 -11.78 -19.00
CA PRO A 314 -15.57 -12.30 -20.07
C PRO A 314 -14.10 -11.86 -19.91
N SER A 315 -13.16 -12.67 -20.45
CA SER A 315 -11.72 -12.38 -20.44
C SER A 315 -11.24 -11.56 -21.63
N THR A 316 -12.16 -11.12 -22.47
CA THR A 316 -11.90 -10.24 -23.60
C THR A 316 -12.98 -9.17 -23.69
N VAL A 317 -12.61 -8.05 -24.31
CA VAL A 317 -13.53 -6.96 -24.63
C VAL A 317 -13.26 -6.50 -26.06
N SER A 318 -14.29 -6.03 -26.75
CA SER A 318 -14.18 -5.58 -28.14
C SER A 318 -15.14 -4.45 -28.44
N ASN A 319 -14.79 -3.63 -29.43
CA ASN A 319 -15.59 -2.50 -29.94
C ASN A 319 -16.07 -1.53 -28.84
N VAL A 320 -15.18 -1.20 -27.90
CA VAL A 320 -15.48 -0.17 -26.89
C VAL A 320 -15.34 1.20 -27.55
N SER A 321 -16.41 1.99 -27.56
CA SER A 321 -16.38 3.36 -28.07
C SER A 321 -15.38 4.23 -27.30
N PRO A 322 -14.93 5.37 -27.86
CA PRO A 322 -14.10 6.32 -27.14
C PRO A 322 -14.81 6.76 -25.85
N GLU A 323 -14.08 6.74 -24.74
CA GLU A 323 -14.61 7.00 -23.39
C GLU A 323 -15.84 6.15 -22.98
N GLY A 324 -16.06 5.03 -23.68
CA GLY A 324 -17.21 4.15 -23.50
C GLY A 324 -17.11 3.27 -22.25
N GLU A 325 -18.27 2.75 -21.84
CA GLU A 325 -18.40 1.83 -20.71
C GLU A 325 -19.05 0.52 -21.19
N VAL A 326 -18.52 -0.61 -20.73
CA VAL A 326 -19.03 -1.95 -21.01
C VAL A 326 -19.33 -2.65 -19.70
N THR A 327 -20.55 -3.13 -19.52
CA THR A 327 -21.03 -3.82 -18.32
C THR A 327 -21.01 -5.33 -18.50
N GLY A 328 -21.23 -6.07 -17.40
CA GLY A 328 -21.35 -7.53 -17.44
C GLY A 328 -20.05 -8.30 -17.19
N PHE A 329 -19.05 -7.65 -16.58
CA PHE A 329 -17.85 -8.32 -16.12
C PHE A 329 -18.06 -8.88 -14.72
N SER A 330 -17.59 -10.10 -14.50
CA SER A 330 -17.48 -10.73 -13.20
C SER A 330 -16.06 -11.16 -12.91
N VAL A 331 -15.63 -11.02 -11.66
CA VAL A 331 -14.36 -11.55 -11.17
C VAL A 331 -14.65 -12.65 -10.18
N ILE A 332 -14.07 -13.82 -10.42
CA ILE A 332 -14.11 -14.95 -9.51
C ILE A 332 -12.81 -14.93 -8.70
N PHE A 333 -12.95 -14.81 -7.38
CA PHE A 333 -11.88 -14.91 -6.42
C PHE A 333 -11.80 -16.34 -5.91
N ASN A 334 -10.73 -17.06 -6.24
CA ASN A 334 -10.42 -18.35 -5.63
C ASN A 334 -9.23 -18.16 -4.68
N LEU A 335 -9.50 -17.81 -3.43
CA LEU A 335 -8.46 -17.69 -2.41
C LEU A 335 -8.21 -19.06 -1.78
N PRO A 336 -6.94 -19.39 -1.48
CA PRO A 336 -6.61 -20.64 -0.80
C PRO A 336 -7.08 -20.59 0.66
N GLU A 337 -6.94 -21.71 1.37
CA GLU A 337 -7.19 -21.75 2.80
C GLU A 337 -6.21 -20.84 3.53
N ILE A 338 -6.73 -19.88 4.29
CA ILE A 338 -5.93 -18.93 5.05
C ILE A 338 -5.94 -19.37 6.50
N THR A 339 -4.80 -19.89 6.95
CA THR A 339 -4.59 -20.31 8.34
C THR A 339 -3.56 -19.38 9.01
N PRO A 340 -4.00 -18.49 9.92
CA PRO A 340 -3.09 -17.59 10.64
C PRO A 340 -2.14 -18.37 11.55
N LYS A 341 -0.92 -17.86 11.76
CA LYS A 341 -0.02 -18.43 12.76
C LYS A 341 -0.60 -18.20 14.15
N PHE A 342 -0.56 -19.22 15.00
CA PHE A 342 -1.01 -19.08 16.38
C PHE A 342 -0.16 -18.04 17.14
N SER A 343 -0.84 -17.13 17.84
CA SER A 343 -0.24 -16.17 18.75
C SER A 343 -1.15 -15.97 19.96
N PHE A 344 -0.57 -15.84 21.15
CA PHE A 344 -1.36 -15.58 22.36
C PHE A 344 -2.13 -14.25 22.28
N ASN A 345 -1.61 -13.27 21.55
CA ASN A 345 -2.27 -11.98 21.34
C ASN A 345 -3.52 -12.08 20.45
N THR A 346 -3.73 -13.20 19.77
CA THR A 346 -4.86 -13.40 18.85
C THR A 346 -5.96 -14.29 19.44
N ILE A 347 -5.83 -14.74 20.70
CA ILE A 347 -6.85 -15.54 21.39
C ILE A 347 -8.11 -14.72 21.69
N PHE A 348 -7.93 -13.43 22.01
CA PHE A 348 -9.02 -12.51 22.37
C PHE A 348 -9.49 -11.64 21.21
N LYS A 349 -8.95 -11.86 20.01
CA LYS A 349 -9.42 -11.18 18.79
C LYS A 349 -10.52 -12.03 18.16
N GLU A 350 -11.56 -11.37 17.65
CA GLU A 350 -12.63 -12.04 16.90
C GLU A 350 -12.26 -12.22 15.42
N ASP A 351 -11.61 -11.22 14.84
CA ASP A 351 -11.26 -11.18 13.43
C ASP A 351 -9.82 -10.72 13.15
N PHE A 352 -9.38 -10.96 11.92
CA PHE A 352 -8.18 -10.39 11.34
C PHE A 352 -8.44 -9.94 9.91
N SER A 353 -7.70 -8.92 9.49
CA SER A 353 -7.76 -8.41 8.12
C SER A 353 -6.64 -8.97 7.25
N ILE A 354 -7.02 -9.28 6.02
CA ILE A 354 -6.14 -9.56 4.90
C ILE A 354 -6.49 -8.57 3.78
N GLY A 355 -5.50 -8.05 3.06
CA GLY A 355 -5.80 -7.08 2.01
C GLY A 355 -4.62 -6.75 1.12
N GLY A 356 -4.92 -6.24 -0.07
CA GLY A 356 -3.97 -5.90 -1.11
C GLY A 356 -4.69 -5.20 -2.26
N ASP A 357 -4.18 -5.36 -3.48
CA ASP A 357 -4.77 -4.76 -4.67
C ASP A 357 -5.30 -5.84 -5.62
N LEU A 358 -6.57 -5.74 -6.01
CA LEU A 358 -7.07 -6.40 -7.21
C LEU A 358 -6.51 -5.65 -8.42
N VAL A 359 -5.70 -6.34 -9.22
CA VAL A 359 -5.03 -5.77 -10.37
C VAL A 359 -5.67 -6.28 -11.65
N LEU A 360 -6.20 -5.37 -12.46
CA LEU A 360 -6.61 -5.63 -13.84
C LEU A 360 -5.40 -5.41 -14.75
N ASP A 361 -4.98 -6.50 -15.41
CA ASP A 361 -3.99 -6.51 -16.48
C ASP A 361 -4.69 -6.55 -17.83
N VAL A 362 -4.60 -5.47 -18.59
CA VAL A 362 -5.09 -5.41 -19.97
C VAL A 362 -3.92 -5.52 -20.93
N SER A 363 -3.98 -6.51 -21.82
CA SER A 363 -2.92 -6.85 -22.76
C SER A 363 -3.50 -7.09 -24.16
N GLN A 364 -2.62 -7.16 -25.17
CA GLN A 364 -3.03 -7.38 -26.56
C GLN A 364 -4.09 -6.35 -27.01
N VAL A 365 -3.85 -5.09 -26.65
CA VAL A 365 -4.79 -4.00 -26.90
C VAL A 365 -4.63 -3.52 -28.34
N ASP A 366 -5.65 -3.77 -29.13
CA ASP A 366 -5.81 -3.20 -30.47
C ASP A 366 -6.74 -2.00 -30.38
N ILE A 367 -6.23 -0.83 -30.77
CA ILE A 367 -6.98 0.42 -30.76
C ILE A 367 -6.88 1.11 -32.11
N LEU A 368 -7.94 1.81 -32.48
CA LEU A 368 -8.01 2.62 -33.69
C LEU A 368 -8.61 3.98 -33.41
N LEU A 369 -8.37 4.93 -34.29
CA LEU A 369 -9.00 6.24 -34.23
C LEU A 369 -10.47 6.14 -34.66
N ASP A 370 -11.37 6.74 -33.88
CA ASP A 370 -12.77 6.87 -34.27
C ASP A 370 -12.91 7.65 -35.60
N GLN A 371 -13.73 7.13 -36.52
CA GLN A 371 -13.84 7.70 -37.86
C GLN A 371 -14.53 9.07 -37.85
N ASN A 372 -15.48 9.31 -36.94
CA ASN A 372 -16.11 10.62 -36.81
C ASN A 372 -15.08 11.65 -36.36
N TYR A 373 -14.25 11.29 -35.38
CA TYR A 373 -13.11 12.12 -34.99
C TYR A 373 -12.16 12.40 -36.16
N VAL A 374 -11.75 11.38 -36.92
CA VAL A 374 -10.87 11.54 -38.08
C VAL A 374 -11.45 12.57 -39.05
N ASN A 375 -12.74 12.46 -39.37
CA ASN A 375 -13.42 13.36 -40.30
C ASN A 375 -13.46 14.80 -39.75
N THR A 376 -13.86 14.97 -38.48
CA THR A 376 -13.92 16.30 -37.84
C THR A 376 -12.53 16.95 -37.72
N PHE A 377 -11.51 16.18 -37.37
CA PHE A 377 -10.15 16.69 -37.24
C PHE A 377 -9.56 17.09 -38.59
N GLN A 378 -9.81 16.29 -39.64
CA GLN A 378 -9.43 16.63 -41.01
C GLN A 378 -10.14 17.89 -41.50
N GLU A 379 -11.44 18.03 -41.23
CA GLU A 379 -12.19 19.22 -41.60
C GLU A 379 -11.67 20.48 -40.89
N LEU A 380 -11.42 20.36 -39.58
CA LEU A 380 -10.94 21.43 -38.71
C LEU A 380 -9.59 21.98 -39.17
N PHE A 381 -8.67 21.12 -39.59
CA PHE A 381 -7.33 21.54 -40.00
C PHE A 381 -7.07 21.44 -41.50
N ALA A 382 -8.12 21.23 -42.30
CA ALA A 382 -8.04 21.05 -43.76
C ALA A 382 -7.01 19.99 -44.20
N LEU A 383 -6.96 18.86 -43.48
CA LEU A 383 -5.94 17.83 -43.65
C LEU A 383 -6.38 16.77 -44.67
N LYS A 384 -5.44 16.28 -45.48
CA LYS A 384 -5.64 15.09 -46.34
C LYS A 384 -5.62 13.79 -45.53
N SER A 385 -4.85 13.76 -44.44
CA SER A 385 -4.70 12.62 -43.54
C SER A 385 -4.40 13.10 -42.12
N VAL A 386 -4.77 12.28 -41.13
CA VAL A 386 -4.44 12.58 -39.72
C VAL A 386 -2.95 12.32 -39.50
N PRO A 387 -2.23 13.20 -38.79
CA PRO A 387 -0.80 13.03 -38.55
C PRO A 387 -0.45 11.71 -37.87
N GLU A 388 0.76 11.21 -38.15
CA GLU A 388 1.19 9.91 -37.65
C GLU A 388 1.11 9.82 -36.13
N ILE A 389 1.38 10.90 -35.37
CA ILE A 389 1.35 10.93 -33.89
C ILE A 389 0.03 10.42 -33.30
N PHE A 390 -1.09 10.58 -34.01
CA PHE A 390 -2.39 10.07 -33.59
C PHE A 390 -2.55 8.57 -33.83
N GLN A 391 -1.72 7.95 -34.66
CA GLN A 391 -1.72 6.50 -34.82
C GLN A 391 -1.23 5.87 -33.51
N PRO A 392 -2.04 4.99 -32.92
CA PRO A 392 -1.74 4.45 -31.60
C PRO A 392 -0.58 3.46 -31.65
N VAL A 393 0.25 3.48 -30.61
CA VAL A 393 1.33 2.50 -30.40
C VAL A 393 1.17 1.90 -29.00
N LEU A 394 0.41 0.80 -28.93
CA LEU A 394 0.23 0.01 -27.70
C LEU A 394 0.81 -1.40 -27.79
N LYS A 395 1.50 -1.72 -28.88
CA LYS A 395 2.06 -3.06 -29.10
C LYS A 395 3.02 -3.41 -27.95
N ASP A 396 2.81 -4.58 -27.36
CA ASP A 396 3.59 -5.16 -26.26
C ASP A 396 3.52 -4.41 -24.91
N LYS A 397 2.65 -3.40 -24.78
CA LYS A 397 2.38 -2.71 -23.50
C LYS A 397 1.22 -3.37 -22.76
N LYS A 398 1.28 -3.30 -21.42
CA LYS A 398 0.19 -3.70 -20.52
C LYS A 398 -0.39 -2.46 -19.86
N ILE A 399 -1.70 -2.35 -19.83
CA ILE A 399 -2.40 -1.35 -19.03
C ILE A 399 -2.78 -2.02 -17.70
N VAL A 400 -2.45 -1.36 -16.61
CA VAL A 400 -2.66 -1.87 -15.25
C VAL A 400 -3.59 -0.93 -14.49
N THR A 401 -4.63 -1.49 -13.87
CA THR A 401 -5.51 -0.75 -12.94
C THR A 401 -5.62 -1.50 -11.63
N LYS A 402 -5.62 -0.78 -10.50
CA LYS A 402 -5.66 -1.35 -9.16
C LYS A 402 -6.94 -0.95 -8.42
N ILE A 403 -7.56 -1.90 -7.74
CA ILE A 403 -8.69 -1.68 -6.84
C ILE A 403 -8.30 -2.25 -5.47
N PRO A 404 -8.24 -1.45 -4.40
CA PRO A 404 -7.93 -1.94 -3.07
C PRO A 404 -8.94 -3.02 -2.62
N LEU A 405 -8.44 -4.07 -1.97
CA LEU A 405 -9.21 -5.21 -1.47
C LEU A 405 -8.91 -5.42 0.02
N GLU A 406 -9.94 -5.50 0.85
CA GLU A 406 -9.85 -5.86 2.27
C GLU A 406 -10.86 -6.96 2.61
N ILE A 407 -10.40 -8.06 3.18
CA ILE A 407 -11.24 -9.16 3.65
C ILE A 407 -11.00 -9.34 5.13
N ARG A 408 -12.09 -9.40 5.90
CA ARG A 408 -12.07 -9.71 7.33
C ARG A 408 -12.48 -11.16 7.55
N MET A 409 -11.59 -11.92 8.19
CA MET A 409 -11.79 -13.32 8.50
C MET A 409 -11.95 -13.50 10.01
N LYS A 410 -12.92 -14.31 10.42
CA LYS A 410 -13.16 -14.72 11.80
C LYS A 410 -12.12 -15.76 12.21
N TYR A 411 -11.59 -15.60 13.41
CA TYR A 411 -10.73 -16.59 14.02
C TYR A 411 -11.52 -17.85 14.40
N GLY A 412 -10.87 -19.00 14.27
CA GLY A 412 -11.47 -20.29 14.51
C GLY A 412 -11.56 -20.64 16.00
N PRO A 413 -12.50 -21.52 16.38
CA PRO A 413 -12.75 -21.88 17.79
C PRO A 413 -11.59 -22.64 18.44
N TRP A 414 -10.67 -23.21 17.65
CA TRP A 414 -9.47 -23.91 18.15
C TRP A 414 -8.67 -23.12 19.19
N ARG A 415 -8.58 -21.80 19.02
CA ARG A 415 -7.83 -20.93 19.94
C ARG A 415 -8.43 -20.93 21.35
N LEU A 416 -9.76 -20.99 21.43
CA LEU A 416 -10.46 -21.10 22.71
C LEU A 416 -10.17 -22.46 23.36
N PHE A 417 -10.11 -23.54 22.58
CA PHE A 417 -9.73 -24.86 23.10
C PHE A 417 -8.29 -24.89 23.63
N VAL A 418 -7.34 -24.19 22.99
CA VAL A 418 -5.97 -24.04 23.51
C VAL A 418 -5.96 -23.31 24.86
N LEU A 419 -6.75 -22.23 24.99
CA LEU A 419 -6.87 -21.48 26.24
C LEU A 419 -7.47 -22.36 27.35
N ILE A 420 -8.55 -23.08 27.05
CA ILE A 420 -9.19 -24.02 27.99
C ILE A 420 -8.20 -25.10 28.40
N GLY A 421 -7.43 -25.65 27.47
CA GLY A 421 -6.38 -26.63 27.74
C GLY A 421 -5.28 -26.10 28.65
N LEU A 422 -4.84 -24.85 28.46
CA LEU A 422 -3.86 -24.19 29.32
C LEU A 422 -4.39 -23.97 30.74
N ILE A 423 -5.65 -23.54 30.87
CA ILE A 423 -6.29 -23.36 32.18
C ILE A 423 -6.41 -24.72 32.89
N ALA A 424 -6.83 -25.77 32.20
CA ALA A 424 -6.92 -27.12 32.75
C ALA A 424 -5.55 -27.67 33.18
N LEU A 425 -4.50 -27.44 32.38
CA LEU A 425 -3.12 -27.80 32.74
C LEU A 425 -2.67 -27.08 34.02
N LEU A 426 -2.95 -25.78 34.13
CA LEU A 426 -2.57 -24.96 35.28
C LEU A 426 -3.29 -25.42 36.56
N ILE A 427 -4.59 -25.74 36.46
CA ILE A 427 -5.35 -26.34 37.57
C ILE A 427 -4.76 -27.70 37.94
N GLY A 428 -4.43 -28.55 36.96
CA GLY A 428 -3.79 -29.85 37.20
C GLY A 428 -2.46 -29.74 37.93
N ILE A 429 -1.61 -28.78 37.55
CA ILE A 429 -0.33 -28.50 38.24
C ILE A 429 -0.59 -28.05 39.67
N ILE A 430 -1.54 -27.14 39.90
CA ILE A 430 -1.90 -26.68 41.25
C ILE A 430 -2.38 -27.85 42.11
N LEU A 431 -3.30 -28.67 41.59
CA LEU A 431 -3.80 -29.85 42.29
C LEU A 431 -2.69 -30.86 42.58
N PHE A 432 -1.73 -31.05 41.67
CA PHE A 432 -0.58 -31.91 41.88
C PHE A 432 0.34 -31.39 43.00
N PHE A 433 0.63 -30.08 43.03
CA PHE A 433 1.40 -29.47 44.13
C PHE A 433 0.67 -29.57 45.47
N ILE A 434 -0.64 -29.34 45.48
CA ILE A 434 -1.51 -29.53 46.65
C ILE A 434 -1.43 -30.99 47.12
N TYR A 435 -1.55 -31.96 46.22
CA TYR A 435 -1.42 -33.38 46.54
C TYR A 435 -0.05 -33.70 47.15
N LEU A 436 1.05 -33.19 46.60
CA LEU A 436 2.39 -33.39 47.17
C LEU A 436 2.53 -32.77 48.57
N LEU A 437 1.91 -31.62 48.83
CA LEU A 437 1.88 -30.99 50.15
C LEU A 437 1.08 -31.81 51.16
N PHE A 438 -0.06 -32.40 50.76
CA PHE A 438 -0.91 -33.18 51.65
C PHE A 438 -0.50 -34.66 51.80
N ARG A 439 0.27 -35.22 50.85
CA ARG A 439 0.76 -36.59 50.93
C ARG A 439 1.61 -36.74 52.17
N LYS A 440 1.18 -37.54 53.15
CA LYS A 440 1.95 -37.79 54.38
C LYS A 440 2.97 -38.92 54.17
N LYS A 441 4.12 -38.84 54.83
CA LYS A 441 5.08 -39.95 54.94
C LYS A 441 5.18 -40.31 56.42
N CYS A 442 4.76 -41.53 56.74
CA CYS A 442 4.82 -42.07 58.08
C CYS A 442 6.06 -42.97 58.20
N PHE A 443 6.76 -42.87 59.32
CA PHE A 443 7.91 -43.67 59.65
C PHE A 443 7.99 -43.86 61.17
N GLU A 444 8.59 -44.95 61.59
CA GLU A 444 8.92 -45.19 62.99
C GLU A 444 10.29 -44.61 63.29
N LEU A 445 10.38 -43.84 64.38
CA LEU A 445 11.63 -43.28 64.87
C LEU A 445 12.22 -44.20 65.94
N TYR A 446 13.47 -44.62 65.73
CA TYR A 446 14.25 -45.37 66.70
C TYR A 446 15.39 -44.49 67.22
N LEU A 447 15.54 -44.45 68.54
CA LEU A 447 16.69 -43.85 69.21
C LEU A 447 17.38 -44.95 70.03
N ASN A 448 18.68 -45.14 69.83
CA ASN A 448 19.46 -46.20 70.49
C ASN A 448 18.83 -47.60 70.37
N ASN A 449 18.29 -47.90 69.18
CA ASN A 449 17.54 -49.13 68.87
C ASN A 449 16.23 -49.34 69.66
N GLU A 450 15.76 -48.34 70.42
CA GLU A 450 14.45 -48.37 71.06
C GLU A 450 13.41 -47.60 70.24
N PRO A 451 12.23 -48.20 69.95
CA PRO A 451 11.16 -47.52 69.23
C PRO A 451 10.59 -46.39 70.10
N GLN A 452 10.54 -45.17 69.55
CA GLN A 452 10.04 -44.00 70.27
C GLN A 452 8.59 -43.70 69.93
N SER A 453 8.31 -43.43 68.65
CA SER A 453 6.96 -43.07 68.19
C SER A 453 6.84 -43.19 66.67
N GLU A 454 5.62 -43.45 66.19
CA GLU A 454 5.27 -43.32 64.77
C GLU A 454 5.01 -41.84 64.44
N ILE A 455 5.72 -41.32 63.42
CA ILE A 455 5.65 -39.91 63.02
C ILE A 455 5.18 -39.83 61.57
N CYS A 456 4.13 -39.07 61.33
CA CYS A 456 3.61 -38.78 59.99
C CYS A 456 3.86 -37.32 59.61
N LEU A 457 4.75 -37.08 58.65
CA LEU A 457 5.05 -35.74 58.15
C LEU A 457 4.36 -35.43 56.81
N GLY A 458 3.67 -34.29 56.76
CA GLY A 458 3.16 -33.68 55.52
C GLY A 458 4.29 -33.08 54.66
N GLY A 459 3.96 -32.52 53.51
CA GLY A 459 4.94 -31.81 52.69
C GLY A 459 5.49 -30.60 53.44
N LEU A 460 6.82 -30.42 53.43
CA LEU A 460 7.55 -29.32 54.07
C LEU A 460 7.42 -29.21 55.60
N SER A 461 6.74 -30.14 56.28
CA SER A 461 6.68 -30.17 57.74
C SER A 461 7.97 -30.68 58.37
N THR A 462 8.23 -30.28 59.61
CA THR A 462 9.38 -30.69 60.41
C THR A 462 8.95 -31.33 61.73
N TYR A 463 9.70 -32.32 62.21
CA TYR A 463 9.54 -32.92 63.53
C TYR A 463 10.80 -32.71 64.36
N SER A 464 10.68 -32.17 65.57
CA SER A 464 11.82 -32.02 66.50
C SER A 464 12.08 -33.34 67.22
N VAL A 465 13.34 -33.78 67.23
CA VAL A 465 13.79 -34.98 67.92
C VAL A 465 14.55 -34.57 69.17
N SER A 466 14.18 -35.13 70.31
CA SER A 466 14.82 -34.91 71.62
C SER A 466 15.00 -36.22 72.36
N HIS A 467 16.00 -36.32 73.23
CA HIS A 467 16.26 -37.51 74.04
C HIS A 467 16.19 -37.17 75.53
N ASN A 468 15.59 -38.04 76.36
CA ASN A 468 15.52 -37.95 77.82
C ASN A 468 15.20 -36.55 78.39
N TYR A 469 14.17 -35.90 77.84
CA TYR A 469 13.55 -34.67 78.33
C TYR A 469 14.44 -33.42 78.47
N SER A 470 15.68 -33.38 77.96
CA SER A 470 16.56 -32.23 78.26
C SER A 470 17.42 -31.65 77.13
N SER A 471 17.50 -32.24 75.93
CA SER A 471 18.12 -31.54 74.78
C SER A 471 17.51 -31.92 73.42
N GLU A 472 17.22 -30.91 72.59
CA GLU A 472 16.81 -31.09 71.19
C GLU A 472 18.02 -31.55 70.38
N LEU A 473 17.99 -32.75 69.82
CA LEU A 473 19.05 -33.32 68.98
C LEU A 473 19.04 -32.74 67.56
N GLY A 474 17.86 -32.39 67.05
CA GLY A 474 17.69 -31.81 65.73
C GLY A 474 16.27 -31.94 65.19
N LYS A 475 16.10 -31.66 63.91
CA LYS A 475 14.79 -31.68 63.25
C LYS A 475 14.80 -32.59 62.03
N ILE A 476 13.85 -33.51 61.95
CA ILE A 476 13.56 -34.26 60.74
C ILE A 476 12.67 -33.39 59.85
N LYS A 477 13.15 -33.03 58.65
CA LYS A 477 12.41 -32.26 57.64
C LYS A 477 12.11 -33.14 56.44
N LYS A 478 10.85 -33.07 55.97
CA LYS A 478 10.44 -33.70 54.73
C LYS A 478 10.49 -32.74 53.54
N SER A 479 11.09 -33.17 52.43
CA SER A 479 11.07 -32.43 51.16
C SER A 479 9.72 -32.53 50.47
N LEU A 480 9.48 -31.67 49.47
CA LEU A 480 8.26 -31.74 48.64
C LEU A 480 8.16 -33.07 47.87
N THR A 481 9.29 -33.69 47.52
CA THR A 481 9.38 -34.98 46.82
C THR A 481 9.23 -36.19 47.75
N GLY A 482 9.25 -35.99 49.08
CA GLY A 482 9.06 -37.04 50.08
C GLY A 482 10.35 -37.61 50.68
N ASP A 483 11.51 -37.03 50.37
CA ASP A 483 12.77 -37.36 51.04
C ASP A 483 12.78 -36.81 52.47
N LEU A 484 13.41 -37.54 53.38
CA LEU A 484 13.60 -37.12 54.76
C LEU A 484 15.05 -36.68 54.96
N SER A 485 15.24 -35.60 55.71
CA SER A 485 16.55 -35.07 56.07
C SER A 485 16.57 -34.70 57.54
N PHE A 486 17.68 -34.98 58.22
CA PHE A 486 17.90 -34.58 59.59
C PHE A 486 18.79 -33.33 59.63
N ILE A 487 18.30 -32.29 60.29
CA ILE A 487 19.02 -31.03 60.50
C ILE A 487 19.47 -31.00 61.95
N PHE A 488 20.78 -31.04 62.15
CA PHE A 488 21.43 -31.08 63.46
C PHE A 488 21.14 -29.79 64.26
N SER A 489 20.80 -29.93 65.55
CA SER A 489 20.54 -28.77 66.42
C SER A 489 21.84 -28.05 66.80
N LYS A 490 21.69 -26.86 67.39
CA LYS A 490 22.81 -26.08 67.94
C LYS A 490 23.56 -26.76 69.09
N ASN A 491 22.98 -27.80 69.70
CA ASN A 491 23.55 -28.52 70.85
C ASN A 491 24.33 -29.78 70.43
N THR A 492 24.56 -29.97 69.13
CA THR A 492 25.30 -31.13 68.59
C THR A 492 26.69 -30.71 68.11
N THR A 493 27.56 -31.68 67.84
CA THR A 493 28.93 -31.44 67.32
C THR A 493 28.96 -30.91 65.88
N THR A 494 27.84 -30.93 65.15
CA THR A 494 27.75 -30.37 63.77
C THR A 494 26.51 -29.51 63.53
N PRO A 495 26.36 -28.36 64.24
CA PRO A 495 25.16 -27.53 64.17
C PRO A 495 24.75 -27.13 62.75
N GLY A 496 23.46 -27.28 62.42
CA GLY A 496 22.88 -26.82 61.16
C GLY A 496 23.24 -27.65 59.92
N LYS A 497 24.10 -28.66 60.03
CA LYS A 497 24.35 -29.62 58.94
C LYS A 497 23.05 -30.36 58.63
N SER A 498 22.79 -30.66 57.36
CA SER A 498 21.65 -31.46 56.93
C SER A 498 22.15 -32.76 56.31
N VAL A 499 21.61 -33.89 56.77
CA VAL A 499 21.95 -35.23 56.25
C VAL A 499 20.69 -35.92 55.79
N LYS A 500 20.72 -36.52 54.60
CA LYS A 500 19.60 -37.30 54.07
C LYS A 500 19.44 -38.57 54.93
N LEU A 501 18.22 -38.81 55.41
CA LEU A 501 17.88 -40.04 56.13
C LEU A 501 17.51 -41.11 55.13
N ILE A 502 18.07 -42.30 55.31
CA ILE A 502 17.80 -43.50 54.52
C ILE A 502 17.26 -44.56 55.47
N ASP A 503 16.19 -45.24 55.05
CA ASP A 503 15.53 -46.26 55.88
C ASP A 503 16.54 -47.36 56.28
N ASP A 504 16.48 -47.79 57.54
CA ASP A 504 17.37 -48.80 58.15
C ASP A 504 18.87 -48.45 58.20
N ILE A 505 19.26 -47.22 57.86
CA ILE A 505 20.64 -46.74 58.01
C ILE A 505 20.75 -45.87 59.28
N PRO A 506 21.53 -46.27 60.29
CA PRO A 506 21.71 -45.49 61.50
C PRO A 506 22.50 -44.21 61.24
N LEU A 507 22.08 -43.12 61.86
CA LEU A 507 22.77 -41.84 61.91
C LEU A 507 23.25 -41.61 63.35
N GLU A 508 24.57 -41.54 63.53
CA GLU A 508 25.15 -41.20 64.82
C GLU A 508 25.10 -39.69 65.06
N ILE A 509 24.54 -39.31 66.22
CA ILE A 509 24.41 -37.92 66.66
C ILE A 509 25.15 -37.78 67.98
N THR A 510 26.21 -36.96 67.99
CA THR A 510 26.91 -36.62 69.22
C THR A 510 26.34 -35.31 69.78
N SER A 511 25.71 -35.39 70.95
CA SER A 511 25.20 -34.23 71.69
C SER A 511 26.22 -33.75 72.71
N ASN A 512 26.39 -32.44 72.83
CA ASN A 512 27.16 -31.82 73.90
C ASN A 512 26.16 -31.28 74.94
N ASP A 513 25.98 -32.00 76.05
CA ASP A 513 25.33 -31.41 77.21
C ASP A 513 26.30 -30.47 77.92
N ASP A 514 25.78 -29.36 78.47
CA ASP A 514 26.53 -28.30 79.12
C ASP A 514 27.35 -28.82 80.31
N GLY A 515 28.56 -29.31 80.00
CA GLY A 515 29.63 -29.62 80.93
C GLY A 515 29.65 -31.03 81.52
N PHE A 516 29.91 -32.08 80.73
CA PHE A 516 31.01 -33.05 80.97
C PHE A 516 30.86 -34.45 80.34
N GLU A 517 29.79 -34.80 79.60
CA GLU A 517 29.75 -36.06 78.85
C GLU A 517 29.15 -35.90 77.45
N SER A 518 29.88 -36.33 76.42
CA SER A 518 29.36 -36.42 75.05
C SER A 518 28.50 -37.66 74.93
N ASN A 519 27.18 -37.49 74.79
CA ASN A 519 26.27 -38.61 74.59
C ASN A 519 26.14 -38.90 73.09
N ILE A 520 26.41 -40.14 72.71
CA ILE A 520 26.19 -40.63 71.34
C ILE A 520 24.79 -41.23 71.29
N VAL A 521 23.93 -40.64 70.47
CA VAL A 521 22.58 -41.14 70.19
C VAL A 521 22.53 -41.65 68.76
N ILE A 522 22.10 -42.89 68.58
CA ILE A 522 21.91 -43.48 67.25
C ILE A 522 20.46 -43.24 66.84
N LEU A 523 20.26 -42.42 65.80
CA LEU A 523 18.96 -42.18 65.19
C LEU A 523 18.78 -43.08 63.97
N MET A 524 17.68 -43.81 63.91
CA MET A 524 17.31 -44.60 62.75
C MET A 524 15.83 -44.37 62.45
N ILE A 525 15.48 -44.37 61.15
CA ILE A 525 14.10 -44.37 60.71
C ILE A 525 13.78 -45.69 60.03
N LYS A 526 12.57 -46.21 60.26
CA LYS A 526 12.04 -47.37 59.56
C LYS A 526 10.71 -47.04 58.91
N LYS A 527 10.47 -47.63 57.75
CA LYS A 527 9.19 -47.50 57.07
C LYS A 527 8.11 -48.23 57.87
N THR A 528 6.99 -47.57 58.14
CA THR A 528 5.86 -48.21 58.79
C THR A 528 5.17 -49.19 57.83
N ASP A 529 5.01 -50.46 58.20
CA ASP A 529 4.55 -51.55 57.33
C ASP A 529 3.01 -51.60 57.06
N LYS A 530 2.27 -50.55 57.40
CA LYS A 530 0.80 -50.51 57.21
C LYS A 530 0.34 -50.21 55.77
N SER A 531 1.00 -50.74 54.75
CA SER A 531 0.54 -50.63 53.35
C SER A 531 -0.15 -51.89 52.79
N GLN A 532 -0.67 -52.79 53.63
CA GLN A 532 -1.45 -53.96 53.17
C GLN A 532 -2.88 -54.10 53.74
N GLN A 533 -3.39 -53.15 54.53
CA GLN A 533 -4.79 -53.17 54.97
C GLN A 533 -5.51 -51.85 54.67
N SER A 534 -5.78 -51.60 53.38
CA SER A 534 -6.80 -50.62 52.96
C SER A 534 -7.38 -50.91 51.57
N ASN A 535 -7.68 -52.17 51.26
CA ASN A 535 -8.39 -52.55 50.02
C ASN A 535 -9.39 -53.71 50.27
N LEU A 536 -10.09 -53.69 51.41
CA LEU A 536 -11.21 -54.62 51.69
C LEU A 536 -12.23 -53.93 52.61
N ALA A 537 -13.18 -53.23 51.98
CA ALA A 537 -14.54 -52.90 52.43
C ALA A 537 -15.15 -52.11 51.26
N GLU A 538 -15.93 -52.74 50.38
CA GLU A 538 -17.36 -53.03 50.50
C GLU A 538 -18.04 -52.35 49.30
N THR A 539 -18.37 -53.17 48.31
CA THR A 539 -19.51 -52.95 47.42
C THR A 539 -20.78 -52.79 48.27
N ASP A 540 -21.56 -51.75 48.03
CA ASP A 540 -23.00 -51.91 48.06
C ASP A 540 -23.74 -51.02 47.07
N GLU A 541 -24.86 -51.57 46.63
CA GLU A 541 -25.73 -51.19 45.52
C GLU A 541 -26.54 -49.90 45.76
N SER A 542 -26.76 -49.15 44.68
CA SER A 542 -28.02 -48.49 44.26
C SER A 542 -27.66 -47.54 43.12
N GLY A 543 -28.32 -47.50 41.95
CA GLY A 543 -29.75 -47.62 41.73
C GLY A 543 -30.33 -46.23 41.44
N ILE A 544 -30.19 -45.77 40.19
CA ILE A 544 -31.04 -44.86 39.40
C ILE A 544 -31.74 -43.69 40.14
N TYR A 545 -31.35 -42.44 39.80
CA TYR A 545 -32.14 -41.46 39.02
C TYR A 545 -31.23 -40.39 38.42
#